data_AF-A0A4R4JIT2-F1
#
_entry.id   AF-A0A4R4JIT2-F1
#
_cell.length_a   1.000
_cell.length_b   1.000
_cell.length_c   1.000
_cell.angle_alpha   90.00
_cell.angle_beta   90.00
_cell.angle_gamma   90.00
#
_symmetry.space_group_name_H-M   'P 1'
#
loop_
_entity.id
_entity.type
_entity.pdbx_description
1 polymer ?
#
loop_
_entity_poly.entity_id
_entity_poly.type
_entity_poly.pdbx_seq_one_letter_code
_entity_poly.pdbx_strand_id
1 'polypeptide(L)'
;MENFKIKIKHHVNHVNNVGQHCITEETTKQALILPFLDILGFSPYDPQKVKAEYGADFPGVKANERVDYALFCQSVPVMFIEAKGYSEKLDNHCPQLSRYFNSTPEVTISAITNGIEWRFFTDLKQKNVMDPTPFLRIKMDEVSDADVSQLYRFRHDKFKPEALRTLAEESVYLSTFTKTISTSLRDVDSEFVRYVASRSNVERQLNQRFIESITPLVKQAVEKSVSAMVVSGLSNKHVPIDGTPDEIESQESLQELEEIADPDNPNIVTTKNELTLYEKAKSIVGDSVDLQYKDTESYFGILYQGKSNRWIIRYFDKKNKPYILIPIEITDILTNEVNRAGLSVNNSRIFIESPEDILRITGIILDAFEFVKNDNNFRKKAQ
;
A
#
# COMPACT_ATOMS: atom_id res chain seq x y z
N MET A 1 -6.52 15.77 8.56
CA MET A 1 -5.68 14.72 7.96
C MET A 1 -6.01 14.51 6.49
N GLU A 2 -7.29 14.35 6.13
CA GLU A 2 -7.71 14.08 4.74
C GLU A 2 -7.24 15.13 3.71
N ASN A 3 -7.41 16.43 4.00
CA ASN A 3 -6.93 17.49 3.10
C ASN A 3 -5.39 17.44 2.89
N PHE A 4 -4.62 17.07 3.91
CA PHE A 4 -3.17 16.90 3.77
C PHE A 4 -2.83 15.72 2.85
N LYS A 5 -3.55 14.60 2.99
CA LYS A 5 -3.41 13.43 2.13
C LYS A 5 -3.69 13.78 0.67
N ILE A 6 -4.73 14.57 0.41
CA ILE A 6 -5.05 15.06 -0.95
C ILE A 6 -3.91 15.93 -1.50
N LYS A 7 -3.40 16.88 -0.72
CA LYS A 7 -2.25 17.72 -1.14
C LYS A 7 -1.01 16.90 -1.45
N ILE A 8 -0.67 15.90 -0.64
CA ILE A 8 0.46 15.00 -0.90
C ILE A 8 0.22 14.22 -2.20
N LYS A 9 -0.96 13.64 -2.42
CA LYS A 9 -1.29 12.95 -3.69
C LYS A 9 -1.15 13.85 -4.91
N HIS A 10 -1.62 15.10 -4.82
CA HIS A 10 -1.42 16.08 -5.90
C HIS A 10 0.07 16.36 -6.13
N HIS A 11 0.85 16.48 -5.07
CA HIS A 11 2.29 16.71 -5.18
C HIS A 11 3.02 15.51 -5.79
N VAL A 12 2.67 14.28 -5.42
CA VAL A 12 3.17 13.05 -6.05
C VAL A 12 2.93 13.09 -7.57
N ASN A 13 1.71 13.38 -8.00
CA ASN A 13 1.38 13.50 -9.42
C ASN A 13 2.18 14.63 -10.10
N HIS A 14 2.38 15.75 -9.41
CA HIS A 14 3.19 16.86 -9.90
C HIS A 14 4.67 16.46 -10.08
N VAL A 15 5.27 15.79 -9.10
CA VAL A 15 6.65 15.28 -9.20
C VAL A 15 6.79 14.32 -10.37
N ASN A 16 5.84 13.41 -10.57
CA ASN A 16 5.87 12.45 -11.69
C ASN A 16 5.80 13.13 -13.06
N ASN A 17 5.00 14.20 -13.19
CA ASN A 17 4.80 14.90 -14.45
C ASN A 17 5.92 15.92 -14.77
N VAL A 18 6.37 16.65 -13.75
CA VAL A 18 7.27 17.80 -13.92
C VAL A 18 8.72 17.46 -13.59
N GLY A 19 8.97 16.42 -12.79
CA GLY A 19 10.30 16.05 -12.32
C GLY A 19 11.31 15.85 -13.44
N GLN A 20 10.94 15.14 -14.51
CA GLN A 20 11.83 14.90 -15.67
C GLN A 20 12.28 16.18 -16.39
N HIS A 21 11.55 17.28 -16.22
CA HIS A 21 11.89 18.59 -16.80
C HIS A 21 12.82 19.41 -15.89
N CYS A 22 13.11 18.95 -14.67
CA CYS A 22 13.99 19.60 -13.71
C CYS A 22 15.46 19.29 -14.02
N ILE A 23 16.04 19.97 -15.01
CA ILE A 23 17.42 19.73 -15.47
C ILE A 23 18.46 20.20 -14.45
N THR A 24 18.18 21.29 -13.74
CA THR A 24 19.11 21.89 -12.77
C THR A 24 18.63 21.67 -11.34
N GLU A 25 19.58 21.75 -10.39
CA GLU A 25 19.28 21.74 -8.96
C GLU A 25 18.33 22.90 -8.59
N GLU A 26 18.52 24.09 -9.15
CA GLU A 26 17.64 25.24 -8.89
C GLU A 26 16.21 24.99 -9.40
N THR A 27 16.06 24.40 -10.58
CA THR A 27 14.73 24.01 -11.07
C THR A 27 14.09 22.95 -10.16
N THR A 28 14.88 22.00 -9.66
CA THR A 28 14.42 20.96 -8.73
C THR A 28 13.93 21.57 -7.41
N LYS A 29 14.70 22.52 -6.87
CA LYS A 29 14.36 23.32 -5.69
C LYS A 29 13.01 24.03 -5.87
N GLN A 30 12.87 24.82 -6.93
CA GLN A 30 11.67 25.63 -7.17
C GLN A 30 10.43 24.79 -7.51
N ALA A 31 10.58 23.78 -8.36
CA ALA A 31 9.44 23.04 -8.91
C ALA A 31 8.99 21.88 -8.01
N LEU A 32 9.87 21.27 -7.22
CA LEU A 32 9.57 20.07 -6.45
C LEU A 32 9.71 20.30 -4.93
N ILE A 33 10.83 20.86 -4.49
CA ILE A 33 11.14 20.96 -3.05
C ILE A 33 10.28 22.04 -2.38
N LEU A 34 10.24 23.26 -2.91
CA LEU A 34 9.47 24.37 -2.31
C LEU A 34 7.97 24.08 -2.20
N PRO A 35 7.30 23.50 -3.23
CA PRO A 35 5.89 23.11 -3.10
C PRO A 35 5.66 22.07 -1.99
N PHE A 36 6.58 21.13 -1.80
CA PHE A 36 6.48 20.17 -0.70
C PHE A 36 6.58 20.85 0.66
N LEU A 37 7.52 21.79 0.82
CA LEU A 37 7.66 22.57 2.05
C LEU A 37 6.39 23.37 2.38
N ASP A 38 5.76 23.97 1.36
CA ASP A 38 4.49 24.67 1.52
C ASP A 38 3.36 23.73 1.99
N ILE A 39 3.32 22.50 1.46
CA ILE A 39 2.36 21.47 1.91
C ILE A 39 2.58 21.10 3.39
N LEU A 40 3.83 21.06 3.85
CA LEU A 40 4.17 20.89 5.26
C LEU A 40 3.85 22.14 6.11
N GLY A 41 3.44 23.25 5.49
CA GLY A 41 3.13 24.51 6.17
C GLY A 41 4.33 25.41 6.41
N PHE A 42 5.49 25.05 5.86
CA PHE A 42 6.68 25.88 5.78
C PHE A 42 6.64 26.68 4.48
N SER A 43 5.85 27.77 4.50
CA SER A 43 5.70 28.64 3.34
C SER A 43 7.05 29.23 2.93
N PRO A 44 7.51 29.02 1.68
CA PRO A 44 8.78 29.57 1.19
C PRO A 44 8.77 31.09 1.03
N TYR A 45 7.58 31.70 1.03
CA TYR A 45 7.39 33.15 1.00
C TYR A 45 7.50 33.81 2.39
N ASP A 46 7.63 33.02 3.45
CA ASP A 46 7.73 33.49 4.83
C ASP A 46 9.16 33.27 5.36
N PRO A 47 10.01 34.32 5.41
CA PRO A 47 11.39 34.21 5.87
C PRO A 47 11.51 33.89 7.37
N GLN A 48 10.40 33.93 8.12
CA GLN A 48 10.36 33.46 9.51
C GLN A 48 10.20 31.94 9.61
N LYS A 49 9.81 31.26 8.52
CA LYS A 49 9.61 29.82 8.45
C LYS A 49 10.63 29.11 7.58
N VAL A 50 11.03 29.72 6.46
CA VAL A 50 11.99 29.15 5.52
C VAL A 50 13.01 30.21 5.16
N LYS A 51 14.29 29.89 5.36
CA LYS A 51 15.39 30.71 4.84
C LYS A 51 16.20 29.88 3.86
N ALA A 52 16.33 30.39 2.63
CA ALA A 52 17.23 29.82 1.64
C ALA A 52 18.68 30.24 1.94
N GLU A 53 19.64 29.43 1.50
CA GLU A 53 21.07 29.69 1.65
C GLU A 53 21.45 30.10 3.10
N TYR A 54 21.01 29.30 4.07
CA TYR A 54 21.24 29.63 5.47
C TYR A 54 22.68 29.30 5.87
N GLY A 55 23.44 30.34 6.19
CA GLY A 55 24.76 30.24 6.78
C GLY A 55 24.74 30.64 8.26
N ALA A 56 25.66 30.07 9.04
CA ALA A 56 25.88 30.47 10.43
C ALA A 56 27.36 30.77 10.65
N ASP A 57 27.65 31.85 11.37
CA ASP A 57 29.01 32.25 11.75
C ASP A 57 29.46 31.42 12.96
N PHE A 58 29.92 30.19 12.71
CA PHE A 58 30.52 29.35 13.75
C PHE A 58 32.01 29.07 13.47
N PRO A 59 32.86 28.93 14.52
CA PRO A 59 34.30 28.76 14.35
C PRO A 59 34.65 27.52 13.53
N GLY A 60 35.40 27.69 12.43
CA GLY A 60 35.91 26.59 11.59
C GLY A 60 35.12 26.32 10.31
N VAL A 61 33.99 26.99 10.07
CA VAL A 61 33.26 26.95 8.80
C VAL A 61 33.95 27.88 7.78
N LYS A 62 34.16 27.42 6.55
CA LYS A 62 34.63 28.32 5.47
C LYS A 62 33.51 29.33 5.21
N ALA A 63 33.83 30.62 5.10
CA ALA A 63 32.87 31.74 4.99
C ALA A 63 31.83 31.65 3.83
N ASN A 64 31.87 30.60 3.01
CA ASN A 64 31.01 30.39 1.86
C ASN A 64 30.24 29.06 1.91
N GLU A 65 30.24 28.37 3.05
CA GLU A 65 29.39 27.20 3.26
C GLU A 65 27.99 27.66 3.72
N ARG A 66 26.92 27.06 3.19
CA ARG A 66 25.51 27.38 3.51
C ARG A 66 24.64 26.15 3.24
N VAL A 67 23.62 25.88 4.05
CA VAL A 67 22.61 24.87 3.68
C VAL A 67 21.58 25.48 2.75
N ASP A 68 20.99 24.68 1.87
CA ASP A 68 20.02 25.18 0.89
C ASP A 68 18.77 25.76 1.54
N TYR A 69 18.23 25.05 2.54
CA TYR A 69 17.11 25.57 3.34
C TYR A 69 17.31 25.31 4.83
N ALA A 70 16.96 26.31 5.63
CA ALA A 70 16.71 26.16 7.05
C ALA A 70 15.23 26.43 7.34
N LEU A 71 14.59 25.48 8.01
CA LEU A 71 13.21 25.60 8.47
C LEU A 71 13.17 26.05 9.92
N PHE A 72 12.23 26.93 10.23
CA PHE A 72 12.09 27.54 11.54
C PHE A 72 10.70 27.31 12.12
N CYS A 73 10.67 27.05 13.43
CA CYS A 73 9.46 27.07 14.23
C CYS A 73 9.71 28.01 15.41
N GLN A 74 8.82 28.97 15.64
CA GLN A 74 8.96 29.95 16.74
C GLN A 74 10.35 30.65 16.73
N SER A 75 10.85 31.00 15.53
CA SER A 75 12.16 31.63 15.30
C SER A 75 13.39 30.79 15.67
N VAL A 76 13.22 29.51 16.00
CA VAL A 76 14.30 28.55 16.25
C VAL A 76 14.46 27.65 15.03
N PRO A 77 15.69 27.42 14.52
CA PRO A 77 15.91 26.49 13.42
C PRO A 77 15.62 25.06 13.91
N VAL A 78 14.78 24.33 13.16
CA VAL A 78 14.35 22.98 13.53
C VAL A 78 14.76 21.91 12.53
N MET A 79 15.01 22.31 11.28
CA MET A 79 15.43 21.40 10.23
C MET A 79 16.35 22.06 9.21
N PHE A 80 17.40 21.37 8.81
CA PHE A 80 18.22 21.74 7.66
C PHE A 80 17.97 20.82 6.48
N ILE A 81 17.98 21.38 5.27
CA ILE A 81 17.74 20.64 4.03
C ILE A 81 18.87 20.94 3.06
N GLU A 82 19.44 19.88 2.50
CA GLU A 82 20.34 19.90 1.36
C GLU A 82 19.59 19.36 0.14
N ALA A 83 19.61 20.11 -0.95
CA ALA A 83 19.00 19.73 -2.21
C ALA A 83 20.06 19.17 -3.18
N LYS A 84 19.58 18.36 -4.12
CA LYS A 84 20.33 17.82 -5.25
C LYS A 84 19.51 17.93 -6.52
N GLY A 85 20.14 17.79 -7.68
CA GLY A 85 19.40 17.76 -8.96
C GLY A 85 18.46 16.56 -9.02
N TYR A 86 17.30 16.71 -9.67
CA TYR A 86 16.30 15.64 -9.79
C TYR A 86 16.87 14.28 -10.25
N SER A 87 17.76 14.30 -11.25
CA SER A 87 18.38 13.09 -11.81
C SER A 87 19.59 12.58 -11.00
N GLU A 88 20.00 13.30 -9.96
CA GLU A 88 21.14 12.94 -9.12
C GLU A 88 20.75 11.87 -8.10
N LYS A 89 21.63 10.88 -7.92
CA LYS A 89 21.45 9.87 -6.86
C LYS A 89 21.85 10.47 -5.52
N LEU A 90 20.95 10.39 -4.56
CA LEU A 90 21.24 10.86 -3.21
C LEU A 90 22.29 9.96 -2.54
N ASP A 91 23.36 10.57 -2.05
CA ASP A 91 24.28 9.98 -1.07
C ASP A 91 23.88 10.42 0.34
N ASN A 92 24.04 9.53 1.31
CA ASN A 92 23.85 9.87 2.71
C ASN A 92 25.02 10.70 3.26
N HIS A 93 26.18 10.62 2.62
CA HIS A 93 27.36 11.35 3.03
C HIS A 93 27.35 12.78 2.48
N CYS A 94 26.76 13.71 3.25
CA CYS A 94 26.84 15.14 3.00
C CYS A 94 27.60 15.84 4.14
N PRO A 95 28.95 16.01 4.03
CA PRO A 95 29.76 16.65 5.07
C PRO A 95 29.28 18.04 5.45
N GLN A 96 28.73 18.76 4.47
CA GLN A 96 28.18 20.10 4.66
C GLN A 96 26.99 20.06 5.60
N LEU A 97 25.97 19.26 5.27
CA LEU A 97 24.80 19.10 6.13
C LEU A 97 25.17 18.58 7.53
N SER A 98 26.09 17.61 7.63
CA SER A 98 26.57 17.10 8.92
C SER A 98 27.23 18.19 9.77
N ARG A 99 28.07 19.05 9.18
CA ARG A 99 28.73 20.14 9.91
C ARG A 99 27.72 21.14 10.49
N TYR A 100 26.73 21.52 9.69
CA TYR A 100 25.66 22.42 10.13
C TYR A 100 24.82 21.81 11.25
N PHE A 101 24.39 20.56 11.07
CA PHE A 101 23.64 19.84 12.09
C PHE A 101 24.44 19.76 13.40
N ASN A 102 25.71 19.36 13.33
CA ASN A 102 26.53 19.16 14.53
C ASN A 102 26.90 20.48 15.25
N SER A 103 26.88 21.61 14.55
CA SER A 103 27.20 22.93 15.10
C SER A 103 25.97 23.71 15.57
N THR A 104 24.75 23.21 15.33
CA THR A 104 23.49 23.88 15.69
C THR A 104 22.65 22.99 16.62
N PRO A 105 22.86 23.06 17.95
CA PRO A 105 22.20 22.19 18.93
C PRO A 105 20.66 22.22 18.91
N GLU A 106 20.07 23.30 18.41
CA GLU A 106 18.62 23.47 18.32
C GLU A 106 17.99 22.65 17.18
N VAL A 107 18.79 22.28 16.17
CA VAL A 107 18.31 21.49 15.03
C VAL A 107 18.35 20.01 15.36
N THR A 108 17.18 19.38 15.28
CA THR A 108 17.04 17.96 15.64
C THR A 108 16.91 17.06 14.43
N ILE A 109 16.56 17.60 13.26
CA ILE A 109 16.38 16.85 12.03
C ILE A 109 17.16 17.51 10.90
N SER A 110 17.72 16.72 10.00
CA SER A 110 18.18 17.18 8.69
C SER A 110 17.62 16.32 7.57
N ALA A 111 17.59 16.86 6.36
CA ALA A 111 17.10 16.14 5.19
C ALA A 111 18.01 16.34 3.97
N ILE A 112 18.13 15.29 3.17
CA ILE A 112 18.73 15.34 1.83
C ILE A 112 17.63 14.95 0.83
N THR A 113 17.48 15.72 -0.25
CA THR A 113 16.44 15.45 -1.25
C THR A 113 16.80 15.90 -2.66
N ASN A 114 16.25 15.22 -3.66
CA ASN A 114 16.22 15.62 -5.07
C ASN A 114 14.77 15.84 -5.56
N GLY A 115 13.84 16.08 -4.64
CA GLY A 115 12.41 16.23 -4.92
C GLY A 115 11.65 14.91 -5.04
N ILE A 116 12.23 13.87 -5.66
CA ILE A 116 11.61 12.54 -5.77
C ILE A 116 11.87 11.68 -4.53
N GLU A 117 13.08 11.69 -3.98
CA GLU A 117 13.43 10.99 -2.74
C GLU A 117 13.74 12.00 -1.65
N TRP A 118 13.25 11.75 -0.44
CA TRP A 118 13.55 12.49 0.78
C TRP A 118 14.14 11.55 1.81
N ARG A 119 15.33 11.88 2.32
CA ARG A 119 16.00 11.12 3.37
C ARG A 119 16.16 12.01 4.59
N PHE A 120 15.58 11.60 5.72
CA PHE A 120 15.62 12.35 6.97
C PHE A 120 16.59 11.71 7.96
N PHE A 121 17.40 12.53 8.61
CA PHE A 121 18.45 12.16 9.55
C PHE A 121 18.24 12.86 10.88
N THR A 122 18.76 12.27 11.95
CA THR A 122 18.73 12.80 13.31
C THR A 122 19.94 12.26 14.07
N ASP A 123 20.00 12.43 15.39
CA ASP A 123 21.16 12.18 16.25
C ASP A 123 20.88 11.11 17.33
N LEU A 124 20.48 9.90 16.90
CA LEU A 124 20.12 8.84 17.85
C LEU A 124 21.32 8.26 18.57
N LYS A 125 22.46 8.10 17.88
CA LYS A 125 23.65 7.46 18.45
C LYS A 125 24.42 8.37 19.39
N GLN A 126 24.65 9.60 18.97
CA GLN A 126 25.39 10.60 19.73
C GLN A 126 24.66 11.93 19.62
N LYS A 127 24.35 12.52 20.77
CA LYS A 127 23.62 13.79 20.83
C LYS A 127 24.35 14.87 20.04
N ASN A 128 23.62 15.60 19.20
CA ASN A 128 24.12 16.65 18.31
C ASN A 128 25.16 16.15 17.30
N VAL A 129 25.15 14.86 16.95
CA VAL A 129 25.95 14.31 15.87
C VAL A 129 25.03 13.58 14.90
N MET A 130 24.94 14.09 13.68
CA MET A 130 24.07 13.53 12.65
C MET A 130 24.45 12.07 12.35
N ASP A 131 23.47 11.17 12.41
CA ASP A 131 23.67 9.77 12.09
C ASP A 131 23.99 9.58 10.59
N PRO A 132 24.85 8.61 10.22
CA PRO A 132 25.23 8.37 8.83
C PRO A 132 24.12 7.70 8.00
N THR A 133 23.06 7.25 8.65
CA THR A 133 21.94 6.53 8.03
C THR A 133 20.64 7.26 8.32
N PRO A 134 19.79 7.49 7.31
CA PRO A 134 18.51 8.15 7.54
C PRO A 134 17.57 7.22 8.31
N PHE A 135 16.75 7.79 9.20
CA PHE A 135 15.73 7.06 9.94
C PHE A 135 14.42 6.96 9.16
N LEU A 136 14.18 7.88 8.21
CA LEU A 136 13.00 7.90 7.37
C LEU A 136 13.40 8.17 5.92
N ARG A 137 12.84 7.39 5.00
CA ARG A 137 12.98 7.59 3.55
C ARG A 137 11.60 7.62 2.94
N ILE A 138 11.33 8.68 2.19
CA ILE A 138 10.07 8.84 1.45
C ILE A 138 10.43 8.97 0.00
N LYS A 139 9.84 8.13 -0.85
CA LYS A 139 9.88 8.35 -2.29
C LYS A 139 8.51 8.80 -2.77
N MET A 140 8.49 9.89 -3.52
CA MET A 140 7.26 10.52 -3.99
C MET A 140 6.51 9.66 -5.01
N ASP A 141 7.17 8.77 -5.74
CA ASP A 141 6.54 7.84 -6.69
C ASP A 141 5.85 6.64 -6.01
N GLU A 142 6.21 6.32 -4.76
CA GLU A 142 5.78 5.12 -4.03
C GLU A 142 5.15 5.44 -2.65
N VAL A 143 4.56 6.63 -2.48
CA VAL A 143 4.04 7.08 -1.16
C VAL A 143 2.85 6.24 -0.69
N SER A 144 3.00 5.59 0.47
CA SER A 144 1.94 4.85 1.15
C SER A 144 1.14 5.70 2.14
N ASP A 145 0.01 5.18 2.63
CA ASP A 145 -0.77 5.86 3.70
C ASP A 145 -0.01 5.97 5.03
N ALA A 146 0.91 5.04 5.30
CA ALA A 146 1.79 5.08 6.46
C ALA A 146 2.80 6.24 6.35
N ASP A 147 3.37 6.42 5.16
CA ASP A 147 4.29 7.52 4.84
C ASP A 147 3.61 8.88 5.04
N VAL A 148 2.39 9.06 4.53
CA VAL A 148 1.59 10.28 4.74
C VAL A 148 1.38 10.54 6.23
N SER A 149 1.13 9.50 7.01
CA SER A 149 0.91 9.60 8.46
C SER A 149 2.19 10.03 9.21
N GLN A 150 3.36 9.55 8.77
CA GLN A 150 4.65 9.98 9.30
C GLN A 150 4.94 11.43 8.90
N LEU A 151 4.80 11.79 7.62
CA LEU A 151 4.97 13.14 7.09
C LEU A 151 4.05 14.17 7.78
N TYR A 152 2.87 13.77 8.22
CA TYR A 152 1.96 14.66 8.94
C TYR A 152 2.58 15.26 10.21
N ARG A 153 3.53 14.55 10.85
CA ARG A 153 4.25 15.01 12.04
C ARG A 153 5.33 16.06 11.71
N PHE A 154 5.78 16.10 10.46
CA PHE A 154 6.77 17.07 9.97
C PHE A 154 6.14 18.43 9.64
N ARG A 155 4.82 18.59 9.76
CA ARG A 155 4.19 19.88 9.49
C ARG A 155 4.60 20.94 10.50
N HIS A 156 4.73 22.19 10.06
CA HIS A 156 5.07 23.33 10.91
C HIS A 156 4.19 23.44 12.17
N ASP A 157 2.86 23.24 12.06
CA ASP A 157 1.93 23.32 13.19
C ASP A 157 1.96 22.10 14.14
N LYS A 158 2.66 21.03 13.76
CA LYS A 158 2.79 19.78 14.52
C LYS A 158 4.22 19.43 14.87
N PHE A 159 5.18 20.25 14.44
CA PHE A 159 6.60 19.99 14.59
C PHE A 159 6.97 19.95 16.07
N LYS A 160 7.39 18.78 16.53
CA LYS A 160 7.83 18.54 17.91
C LYS A 160 9.13 17.74 17.85
N PRO A 161 10.29 18.35 18.14
CA PRO A 161 11.59 17.69 18.07
C PRO A 161 11.63 16.32 18.77
N GLU A 162 11.19 16.27 20.03
CA GLU A 162 11.16 15.04 20.83
C GLU A 162 10.29 13.94 20.18
N ALA A 163 9.13 14.29 19.63
CA ALA A 163 8.25 13.32 19.00
C ALA A 163 8.81 12.77 17.67
N LEU A 164 9.59 13.58 16.94
CA LEU A 164 10.29 13.15 15.74
C LEU A 164 11.50 12.27 16.08
N ARG A 165 12.19 12.56 17.19
CA ARG A 165 13.26 11.70 17.71
C ARG A 165 12.73 10.32 18.11
N THR A 166 11.61 10.26 18.85
CA THR A 166 10.94 8.98 19.17
C THR A 166 10.53 8.23 17.90
N LEU A 167 9.96 8.91 16.91
CA LEU A 167 9.63 8.29 15.62
C LEU A 167 10.88 7.71 14.93
N ALA A 168 12.01 8.42 15.00
CA ALA A 168 13.26 7.95 14.43
C ALA A 168 13.78 6.70 15.15
N GLU A 169 13.73 6.67 16.49
CA GLU A 169 14.10 5.50 17.29
C GLU A 169 13.24 4.29 16.95
N GLU A 170 11.91 4.47 16.90
CA GLU A 170 10.95 3.44 16.51
C GLU A 170 11.25 2.90 15.10
N SER A 171 11.49 3.79 14.13
CA SER A 171 11.79 3.43 12.75
C SER A 171 13.09 2.64 12.62
N VAL A 172 14.14 3.07 13.34
CA VAL A 172 15.44 2.38 13.34
C VAL A 172 15.32 1.00 13.98
N TYR A 173 14.61 0.88 15.11
CA TYR A 173 14.36 -0.42 15.73
C TYR A 173 13.56 -1.35 14.83
N LEU A 174 12.47 -0.86 14.23
CA LEU A 174 11.65 -1.65 13.33
C LEU A 174 12.47 -2.15 12.14
N SER A 175 13.23 -1.27 11.47
CA SER A 175 14.10 -1.65 10.36
C SER A 175 15.15 -2.68 10.77
N THR A 176 15.78 -2.50 11.93
CA THR A 176 16.80 -3.41 12.45
C THR A 176 16.20 -4.77 12.79
N PHE A 177 15.05 -4.81 13.46
CA PHE A 177 14.35 -6.05 13.81
C PHE A 177 13.87 -6.77 12.56
N THR A 178 13.24 -6.09 11.61
CA THR A 178 12.82 -6.68 10.33
C THR A 178 14.02 -7.26 9.58
N LYS A 179 15.16 -6.58 9.55
CA LYS A 179 16.38 -7.10 8.94
C LYS A 179 16.88 -8.35 9.65
N THR A 180 17.02 -8.32 10.98
CA THR A 180 17.49 -9.46 11.76
C THR A 180 16.56 -10.66 11.60
N ILE A 181 15.25 -10.48 11.71
CA ILE A 181 14.25 -11.53 11.48
C ILE A 181 14.39 -12.11 10.06
N SER A 182 14.47 -11.24 9.05
CA SER A 182 14.62 -11.68 7.65
C SER A 182 15.91 -12.48 7.44
N THR A 183 17.00 -12.09 8.09
CA THR A 183 18.27 -12.82 8.06
C THR A 183 18.13 -14.17 8.76
N SER A 184 17.59 -14.23 9.97
CA SER A 184 17.40 -15.49 10.72
C SER A 184 16.45 -16.47 10.04
N LEU A 185 15.46 -15.98 9.27
CA LEU A 185 14.58 -16.84 8.48
C LEU A 185 15.25 -17.37 7.20
N ARG A 186 16.18 -16.61 6.61
CA ARG A 186 16.91 -17.02 5.40
C ARG A 186 18.09 -17.94 5.73
N ASP A 187 18.83 -17.57 6.76
CA ASP A 187 19.96 -18.30 7.29
C ASP A 187 19.61 -18.77 8.70
N VAL A 188 19.07 -19.98 8.77
CA VAL A 188 18.57 -20.59 9.99
C VAL A 188 19.77 -21.00 10.86
N ASP A 189 20.19 -20.09 11.74
CA ASP A 189 21.29 -20.30 12.65
C ASP A 189 20.94 -21.27 13.80
N SER A 190 21.98 -21.74 14.51
CA SER A 190 21.80 -22.70 15.61
C SER A 190 20.97 -22.17 16.78
N GLU A 191 20.91 -20.85 16.96
CA GLU A 191 20.16 -20.21 18.04
C GLU A 191 18.66 -20.20 17.72
N PHE A 192 18.31 -19.90 16.48
CA PHE A 192 16.95 -19.99 15.95
C PHE A 192 16.44 -21.44 15.94
N VAL A 193 17.27 -22.41 15.53
CA VAL A 193 16.91 -23.84 15.60
C VAL A 193 16.61 -24.26 17.04
N ARG A 194 17.44 -23.82 18.00
CA ARG A 194 17.22 -24.09 19.43
C ARG A 194 15.92 -23.45 19.92
N TYR A 195 15.65 -22.20 19.53
CA TYR A 195 14.41 -21.51 19.85
C TYR A 195 13.18 -22.30 19.36
N VAL A 196 13.15 -22.67 18.08
CA VAL A 196 12.04 -23.46 17.50
C VAL A 196 11.88 -24.80 18.21
N ALA A 197 12.97 -25.58 18.34
CA ALA A 197 12.91 -26.89 18.97
C ALA A 197 12.44 -26.84 20.43
N SER A 198 12.84 -25.82 21.19
CA SER A 198 12.41 -25.62 22.58
C SER A 198 10.92 -25.28 22.72
N ARG A 199 10.33 -24.63 21.71
CA ARG A 199 8.92 -24.23 21.67
C ARG A 199 8.00 -25.28 21.07
N SER A 200 8.55 -26.25 20.34
CA SER A 200 7.80 -27.32 19.66
C SER A 200 7.57 -28.59 20.52
N ASN A 201 7.73 -28.51 21.84
CA ASN A 201 7.59 -29.65 22.77
C ASN A 201 8.42 -30.88 22.36
N VAL A 202 9.62 -30.69 21.81
CA VAL A 202 10.49 -31.81 21.45
C VAL A 202 11.07 -32.43 22.72
N GLU A 203 10.69 -33.67 23.04
CA GLU A 203 11.11 -34.40 24.27
C GLU A 203 12.60 -34.81 24.31
N ARG A 204 13.47 -34.17 23.51
CA ARG A 204 14.91 -34.47 23.45
C ARG A 204 15.75 -33.32 23.98
N GLN A 205 16.86 -33.68 24.62
CA GLN A 205 17.87 -32.70 25.03
C GLN A 205 18.48 -32.01 23.81
N LEU A 206 18.48 -30.67 23.83
CA LEU A 206 18.98 -29.81 22.75
C LEU A 206 20.51 -29.72 22.76
N ASN A 207 21.18 -30.86 22.51
CA ASN A 207 22.62 -30.90 22.34
C ASN A 207 23.03 -30.51 20.90
N GLN A 208 24.31 -30.15 20.70
CA GLN A 208 24.83 -29.65 19.43
C GLN A 208 24.58 -30.61 18.25
N ARG A 209 24.78 -31.92 18.47
CA ARG A 209 24.54 -32.95 17.44
C ARG A 209 23.07 -33.04 17.02
N PHE A 210 22.15 -32.90 17.98
CA PHE A 210 20.72 -32.91 17.71
C PHE A 210 20.30 -31.65 16.95
N ILE A 211 20.81 -30.48 17.36
CA ILE A 211 20.59 -29.21 16.65
C ILE A 211 21.03 -29.34 15.19
N GLU A 212 22.26 -29.81 14.93
CA GLU A 212 22.76 -30.02 13.56
C GLU A 212 21.89 -30.99 12.74
N SER A 213 21.40 -32.06 13.38
CA SER A 213 20.53 -33.04 12.71
C SER A 213 19.15 -32.49 12.35
N ILE A 214 18.61 -31.55 13.13
CA ILE A 214 17.26 -31.01 12.94
C ILE A 214 17.25 -29.68 12.17
N THR A 215 18.39 -28.99 12.08
CA THR A 215 18.56 -27.78 11.24
C THR A 215 17.93 -27.88 9.85
N PRO A 216 18.16 -28.95 9.04
CA PRO A 216 17.53 -29.05 7.72
C PRO A 216 16.00 -29.14 7.79
N LEU A 217 15.44 -29.78 8.81
CA LEU A 217 13.99 -29.88 9.02
C LEU A 217 13.41 -28.53 9.45
N VAL A 218 14.10 -27.79 10.33
CA VAL A 218 13.68 -26.44 10.72
C VAL A 218 13.73 -25.50 9.52
N LYS A 219 14.76 -25.58 8.67
CA LYS A 219 14.84 -24.78 7.44
C LYS A 219 13.66 -25.05 6.51
N GLN A 220 13.33 -26.32 6.28
CA GLN A 220 12.16 -26.69 5.48
C GLN A 220 10.85 -26.19 6.09
N ALA A 221 10.72 -26.24 7.43
CA ALA A 221 9.55 -25.72 8.13
C ALA A 221 9.43 -24.19 8.02
N VAL A 222 10.56 -23.47 8.08
CA VAL A 222 10.61 -22.01 7.87
C VAL A 222 10.20 -21.67 6.44
N GLU A 223 10.74 -22.35 5.43
CA GLU A 223 10.37 -22.13 4.02
C GLU A 223 8.87 -22.35 3.78
N LYS A 224 8.32 -23.44 4.33
CA LYS A 224 6.87 -23.70 4.28
C LYS A 224 6.07 -22.61 5.00
N SER A 225 6.50 -22.20 6.19
CA SER A 225 5.80 -21.18 7.01
C SER A 225 5.83 -19.81 6.34
N VAL A 226 6.98 -19.38 5.81
CA VAL A 226 7.11 -18.12 5.06
C VAL A 226 6.28 -18.16 3.79
N SER A 227 6.29 -19.28 3.05
CA SER A 227 5.44 -19.43 1.86
C SER A 227 3.96 -19.32 2.22
N ALA A 228 3.52 -19.98 3.30
CA ALA A 228 2.17 -19.86 3.81
C ALA A 228 1.84 -18.44 4.31
N MET A 229 2.80 -17.73 4.92
CA MET A 229 2.65 -16.32 5.33
C MET A 229 2.58 -15.35 4.15
N VAL A 230 3.24 -15.64 3.03
CA VAL A 230 3.14 -14.84 1.80
C VAL A 230 1.80 -15.10 1.13
N VAL A 231 1.39 -16.36 0.99
CA VAL A 231 0.07 -16.73 0.45
C VAL A 231 -1.05 -16.14 1.32
N SER A 232 -0.94 -16.25 2.64
CA SER A 232 -1.90 -15.64 3.57
C SER A 232 -1.71 -14.13 3.69
N GLY A 233 -0.56 -13.53 3.45
CA GLY A 233 -0.39 -12.07 3.43
C GLY A 233 -1.02 -11.43 2.20
N LEU A 234 -1.08 -12.18 1.08
CA LEU A 234 -1.77 -11.79 -0.15
C LEU A 234 -3.27 -12.14 -0.10
N SER A 235 -3.64 -13.23 0.58
CA SER A 235 -5.02 -13.71 0.71
C SER A 235 -5.78 -13.11 1.92
N ASN A 236 -5.09 -12.78 3.02
CA ASN A 236 -5.69 -12.26 4.25
C ASN A 236 -5.78 -10.73 4.25
N LYS A 237 -6.79 -10.23 3.56
CA LYS A 237 -7.73 -9.32 4.21
C LYS A 237 -8.98 -10.09 4.69
N HIS A 238 -8.82 -11.21 5.40
CA HIS A 238 -9.80 -11.73 6.36
C HIS A 238 -9.29 -13.01 7.04
N VAL A 239 -9.19 -12.99 8.38
CA VAL A 239 -9.32 -14.18 9.24
C VAL A 239 -10.07 -13.73 10.50
N PRO A 240 -10.87 -14.58 11.17
CA PRO A 240 -10.32 -15.57 12.14
C PRO A 240 -10.92 -17.00 11.98
N ILE A 241 -10.11 -18.09 12.07
CA ILE A 241 -9.85 -19.01 13.22
C ILE A 241 -11.14 -19.78 13.65
N ASP A 242 -11.26 -21.11 13.74
CA ASP A 242 -10.40 -22.21 14.25
C ASP A 242 -10.96 -23.60 13.81
N GLY A 243 -10.15 -24.68 13.90
CA GLY A 243 -10.65 -26.07 14.09
C GLY A 243 -10.08 -27.21 13.21
N THR A 244 -9.15 -27.96 13.80
CA THR A 244 -8.39 -29.19 13.38
C THR A 244 -9.21 -30.43 12.91
N PRO A 245 -8.59 -31.60 12.58
CA PRO A 245 -7.94 -32.00 11.32
C PRO A 245 -8.49 -33.33 10.73
N ASP A 246 -8.42 -33.56 9.41
CA ASP A 246 -7.96 -34.83 8.79
C ASP A 246 -8.18 -34.85 7.27
N GLU A 247 -7.10 -35.23 6.59
CA GLU A 247 -6.88 -35.88 5.28
C GLU A 247 -8.00 -35.87 4.20
N ILE A 248 -7.72 -35.26 3.04
CA ILE A 248 -7.34 -35.91 1.76
C ILE A 248 -7.39 -34.84 0.65
N GLU A 249 -6.32 -34.82 -0.16
CA GLU A 249 -6.15 -34.22 -1.49
C GLU A 249 -7.28 -33.37 -2.09
N SER A 250 -6.98 -32.10 -2.34
CA SER A 250 -7.15 -31.55 -3.69
C SER A 250 -6.14 -30.41 -3.87
N GLN A 251 -5.26 -30.61 -4.84
CA GLN A 251 -4.46 -29.56 -5.43
C GLN A 251 -5.41 -28.55 -6.06
N GLU A 252 -5.48 -27.32 -5.54
CA GLU A 252 -5.91 -26.19 -6.35
C GLU A 252 -4.87 -25.08 -6.20
N SER A 253 -3.97 -25.09 -7.18
CA SER A 253 -3.13 -23.97 -7.58
C SER A 253 -4.00 -22.75 -7.87
N LEU A 254 -3.76 -21.64 -7.19
CA LEU A 254 -4.02 -20.33 -7.77
C LEU A 254 -2.90 -20.06 -8.79
N GLN A 255 -3.08 -20.67 -9.95
CA GLN A 255 -2.52 -20.20 -11.21
C GLN A 255 -2.92 -18.72 -11.39
N GLU A 256 -2.08 -17.96 -12.09
CA GLU A 256 -2.58 -16.79 -12.81
C GLU A 256 -3.89 -17.20 -13.51
N LEU A 257 -4.97 -16.45 -13.31
CA LEU A 257 -6.24 -16.72 -14.00
C LEU A 257 -5.97 -16.61 -15.50
N GLU A 258 -5.73 -17.74 -16.15
CA GLU A 258 -5.57 -17.86 -17.60
C GLU A 258 -6.96 -17.85 -18.25
N GLU A 259 -7.06 -17.35 -19.48
CA GLU A 259 -8.31 -17.37 -20.22
C GLU A 259 -8.72 -18.81 -20.51
N ILE A 260 -9.95 -19.18 -20.16
CA ILE A 260 -10.44 -20.56 -20.27
C ILE A 260 -11.34 -20.65 -21.51
N ALA A 261 -10.91 -21.39 -22.53
CA ALA A 261 -11.77 -21.71 -23.67
C ALA A 261 -12.76 -22.82 -23.30
N ASP A 262 -14.04 -22.65 -23.66
CA ASP A 262 -15.07 -23.66 -23.40
C ASP A 262 -14.77 -24.94 -24.21
N PRO A 263 -14.73 -26.13 -23.56
CA PRO A 263 -14.39 -27.39 -24.22
C PRO A 263 -15.40 -27.84 -25.27
N ASP A 264 -16.65 -27.35 -25.21
CA ASP A 264 -17.73 -27.69 -26.13
C ASP A 264 -17.94 -26.64 -27.23
N ASN A 265 -17.47 -25.39 -27.05
CA ASN A 265 -17.54 -24.33 -28.07
C ASN A 265 -16.32 -23.40 -28.03
N PRO A 266 -15.35 -23.55 -28.96
CA PRO A 266 -14.13 -22.74 -29.01
C PRO A 266 -14.34 -21.22 -29.19
N ASN A 267 -15.54 -20.78 -29.56
CA ASN A 267 -15.88 -19.35 -29.68
C ASN A 267 -16.22 -18.69 -28.34
N ILE A 268 -16.35 -19.47 -27.26
CA ILE A 268 -16.60 -19.00 -25.91
C ILE A 268 -15.26 -19.07 -25.17
N VAL A 269 -14.73 -17.91 -24.81
CA VAL A 269 -13.49 -17.75 -24.06
C VAL A 269 -13.80 -16.93 -22.83
N THR A 270 -13.74 -17.58 -21.66
CA THR A 270 -13.92 -16.92 -20.37
C THR A 270 -12.68 -16.12 -20.03
N THR A 271 -12.84 -14.81 -20.02
CA THR A 271 -11.79 -13.81 -19.85
C THR A 271 -11.44 -13.59 -18.38
N LYS A 272 -10.28 -12.97 -18.13
CA LYS A 272 -9.85 -12.57 -16.77
C LYS A 272 -10.86 -11.65 -16.08
N ASN A 273 -11.48 -10.75 -16.85
CA ASN A 273 -12.50 -9.82 -16.32
C ASN A 273 -13.74 -10.56 -15.83
N GLU A 274 -14.16 -11.62 -16.54
CA GLU A 274 -15.31 -12.44 -16.19
C GLU A 274 -15.05 -13.27 -14.93
N LEU A 275 -13.86 -13.88 -14.82
CA LEU A 275 -13.44 -14.60 -13.60
C LEU A 275 -13.33 -13.65 -12.40
N THR A 276 -12.74 -12.46 -12.60
CA THR A 276 -12.64 -11.43 -11.56
C THR A 276 -14.03 -10.98 -11.12
N LEU A 277 -14.96 -10.76 -12.05
CA LEU A 277 -16.35 -10.41 -11.74
C LEU A 277 -17.04 -11.50 -10.91
N TYR A 278 -16.85 -12.77 -11.28
CA TYR A 278 -17.39 -13.91 -10.55
C TYR A 278 -16.87 -13.95 -9.10
N GLU A 279 -15.56 -13.79 -8.90
CA GLU A 279 -14.96 -13.73 -7.56
C GLU A 279 -15.51 -12.56 -6.75
N LYS A 280 -15.63 -11.37 -7.34
CA LYS A 280 -16.21 -10.20 -6.66
C LYS A 280 -17.68 -10.45 -6.29
N ALA A 281 -18.49 -11.00 -7.20
CA ALA A 281 -19.87 -11.33 -6.91
C ALA A 281 -19.98 -12.38 -5.78
N LYS A 282 -19.12 -13.40 -5.79
CA LYS A 282 -19.05 -14.40 -4.71
C LYS A 282 -18.70 -13.76 -3.38
N SER A 283 -17.73 -12.84 -3.35
CA SER A 283 -17.38 -12.09 -2.13
C SER A 283 -18.51 -11.20 -1.59
N ILE A 284 -19.37 -10.66 -2.47
CA ILE A 284 -20.52 -9.85 -2.04
C ILE A 284 -21.60 -10.74 -1.42
N VAL A 285 -21.88 -11.88 -2.06
CA VAL A 285 -22.99 -12.77 -1.71
C VAL A 285 -22.64 -13.74 -0.56
N GLY A 286 -21.35 -14.05 -0.39
CA GLY A 286 -20.79 -14.90 0.65
C GLY A 286 -20.43 -16.31 0.16
N ASP A 287 -19.31 -16.86 0.67
CA ASP A 287 -18.75 -18.13 0.22
C ASP A 287 -19.61 -19.37 0.52
N SER A 288 -20.54 -19.27 1.48
CA SER A 288 -21.49 -20.34 1.81
C SER A 288 -22.60 -20.53 0.77
N VAL A 289 -22.67 -19.64 -0.22
CA VAL A 289 -23.70 -19.64 -1.26
C VAL A 289 -23.20 -20.39 -2.48
N ASP A 290 -23.99 -21.37 -2.95
CA ASP A 290 -23.77 -22.05 -4.23
C ASP A 290 -23.99 -21.09 -5.40
N LEU A 291 -22.92 -20.42 -5.80
CA LEU A 291 -22.83 -19.52 -6.95
C LEU A 291 -22.08 -20.25 -8.05
N GLN A 292 -22.60 -20.23 -9.27
CA GLN A 292 -21.96 -20.83 -10.44
C GLN A 292 -21.98 -19.82 -11.58
N TYR A 293 -20.97 -19.84 -12.44
CA TYR A 293 -21.00 -19.02 -13.65
C TYR A 293 -21.32 -19.86 -14.89
N LYS A 294 -21.89 -19.19 -15.90
CA LYS A 294 -22.11 -19.75 -17.22
C LYS A 294 -21.76 -18.69 -18.25
N ASP A 295 -20.73 -18.97 -19.02
CA ASP A 295 -20.36 -18.14 -20.16
C ASP A 295 -21.24 -18.46 -21.37
N THR A 296 -21.50 -17.46 -22.20
CA THR A 296 -22.27 -17.58 -23.44
C THR A 296 -21.63 -16.67 -24.49
N GLU A 297 -21.95 -16.87 -25.76
CA GLU A 297 -21.41 -16.03 -26.84
C GLU A 297 -21.66 -14.52 -26.61
N SER A 298 -22.78 -14.18 -25.96
CA SER A 298 -23.26 -12.81 -25.77
C SER A 298 -22.95 -12.19 -24.40
N TYR A 299 -22.85 -12.99 -23.34
CA TYR A 299 -22.67 -12.50 -21.97
C TYR A 299 -22.15 -13.58 -21.02
N PHE A 300 -21.54 -13.15 -19.94
CA PHE A 300 -21.15 -13.98 -18.81
C PHE A 300 -22.18 -13.91 -17.69
N GLY A 301 -22.79 -15.04 -17.33
CA GLY A 301 -23.88 -15.12 -16.37
C GLY A 301 -23.42 -15.68 -15.01
N ILE A 302 -23.86 -15.05 -13.93
CA ILE A 302 -23.65 -15.53 -12.56
C ILE A 302 -25.00 -16.04 -12.00
N LEU A 303 -25.04 -17.30 -11.57
CA LEU A 303 -26.24 -18.06 -11.25
C LEU A 303 -26.23 -18.53 -9.80
N TYR A 304 -27.40 -18.51 -9.15
CA TYR A 304 -27.61 -19.16 -7.87
C TYR A 304 -28.04 -20.62 -8.06
N GLN A 305 -27.35 -21.55 -7.39
CA GLN A 305 -27.55 -23.00 -7.46
C GLN A 305 -27.45 -23.58 -8.88
N GLY A 306 -26.67 -22.93 -9.76
CA GLY A 306 -26.56 -23.32 -11.17
C GLY A 306 -27.85 -23.20 -12.00
N LYS A 307 -28.93 -22.65 -11.42
CA LYS A 307 -30.23 -22.57 -12.08
C LYS A 307 -30.28 -21.38 -13.03
N SER A 308 -30.48 -21.63 -14.32
CA SER A 308 -30.49 -20.60 -15.37
C SER A 308 -31.57 -19.53 -15.20
N ASN A 309 -32.67 -19.85 -14.50
CA ASN A 309 -33.71 -18.89 -14.15
C ASN A 309 -33.41 -18.08 -12.89
N ARG A 310 -32.35 -18.42 -12.14
CA ARG A 310 -31.91 -17.73 -10.92
C ARG A 310 -30.56 -17.05 -11.16
N TRP A 311 -30.51 -16.15 -12.12
CA TRP A 311 -29.31 -15.38 -12.44
C TRP A 311 -29.27 -14.08 -11.63
N ILE A 312 -28.10 -13.72 -11.11
CA ILE A 312 -27.87 -12.55 -10.25
C ILE A 312 -27.27 -11.41 -11.09
N ILE A 313 -26.28 -11.73 -11.93
CA ILE A 313 -25.60 -10.77 -12.81
C ILE A 313 -25.50 -11.37 -14.20
N ARG A 314 -25.71 -10.55 -15.22
CA ARG A 314 -25.24 -10.83 -16.59
C ARG A 314 -24.31 -9.73 -17.02
N TYR A 315 -23.06 -10.08 -17.31
CA TYR A 315 -22.01 -9.16 -17.68
C TYR A 315 -21.72 -9.21 -19.18
N PHE A 316 -21.56 -8.03 -19.76
CA PHE A 316 -21.33 -7.84 -21.18
C PHE A 316 -20.02 -7.05 -21.37
N ASP A 317 -18.93 -7.75 -21.66
CA ASP A 317 -17.60 -7.13 -21.88
C ASP A 317 -17.37 -6.73 -23.36
N LYS A 318 -17.95 -7.48 -24.31
CA LYS A 318 -17.64 -7.40 -25.75
C LYS A 318 -18.15 -6.16 -26.50
N LYS A 319 -18.63 -5.11 -25.82
CA LYS A 319 -19.13 -3.86 -26.43
C LYS A 319 -18.29 -2.68 -25.95
N ASN A 320 -18.22 -1.62 -26.75
CA ASN A 320 -17.42 -0.39 -26.51
C ASN A 320 -17.65 0.30 -25.12
N LYS A 321 -18.58 -0.20 -24.31
CA LYS A 321 -18.79 0.09 -22.89
C LYS A 321 -19.27 -1.17 -22.16
N PRO A 322 -18.51 -1.73 -21.21
CA PRO A 322 -18.96 -2.86 -20.40
C PRO A 322 -20.16 -2.49 -19.52
N TYR A 323 -21.07 -3.44 -19.33
CA TYR A 323 -22.23 -3.24 -18.46
C TYR A 323 -22.72 -4.55 -17.85
N ILE A 324 -23.46 -4.42 -16.76
CA ILE A 324 -24.19 -5.51 -16.13
C ILE A 324 -25.70 -5.31 -16.24
N LEU A 325 -26.41 -6.43 -16.22
CA LEU A 325 -27.84 -6.52 -15.91
C LEU A 325 -28.02 -7.25 -14.59
N ILE A 326 -29.12 -6.92 -13.90
CA ILE A 326 -29.58 -7.55 -12.66
C ILE A 326 -31.07 -7.97 -12.80
N PRO A 327 -31.54 -8.99 -12.06
CA PRO A 327 -32.90 -9.54 -12.18
C PRO A 327 -33.99 -8.68 -11.52
N ILE A 328 -33.64 -7.52 -10.96
CA ILE A 328 -34.55 -6.60 -10.29
C ILE A 328 -34.79 -5.34 -11.14
N GLU A 329 -35.96 -4.72 -10.96
CA GLU A 329 -36.32 -3.49 -11.67
C GLU A 329 -35.48 -2.30 -11.19
N ILE A 330 -34.88 -1.56 -12.13
CA ILE A 330 -34.12 -0.35 -11.81
C ILE A 330 -35.07 0.82 -11.61
N THR A 331 -35.39 1.10 -10.35
CA THR A 331 -36.21 2.26 -9.94
C THR A 331 -35.38 3.56 -9.91
N ASP A 332 -36.03 4.70 -9.75
CA ASP A 332 -35.34 5.99 -9.56
C ASP A 332 -34.43 6.00 -8.33
N ILE A 333 -34.80 5.24 -7.28
CA ILE A 333 -33.99 5.10 -6.06
C ILE A 333 -32.69 4.37 -6.38
N LEU A 334 -32.79 3.23 -7.06
CA LEU A 334 -31.64 2.43 -7.47
C LEU A 334 -30.75 3.22 -8.44
N THR A 335 -31.37 3.97 -9.36
CA THR A 335 -30.65 4.86 -10.28
C THR A 335 -29.85 5.93 -9.52
N ASN A 336 -30.43 6.54 -8.49
CA ASN A 336 -29.72 7.51 -7.66
C ASN A 336 -28.58 6.88 -6.84
N GLU A 337 -28.73 5.65 -6.37
CA GLU A 337 -27.67 4.90 -5.69
C GLU A 337 -26.49 4.60 -6.62
N VAL A 338 -26.77 4.11 -7.84
CA VAL A 338 -25.75 3.87 -8.87
C VAL A 338 -25.00 5.16 -9.22
N ASN A 339 -25.72 6.28 -9.40
CA ASN A 339 -25.09 7.57 -9.69
C ASN A 339 -24.21 8.07 -8.53
N ARG A 340 -24.63 7.87 -7.27
CA ARG A 340 -23.82 8.21 -6.09
C ARG A 340 -22.57 7.34 -5.96
N ALA A 341 -22.63 6.10 -6.43
CA ALA A 341 -21.50 5.18 -6.54
C ALA A 341 -20.52 5.55 -7.69
N GLY A 342 -20.83 6.59 -8.47
CA GLY A 342 -20.00 7.04 -9.59
C GLY A 342 -20.17 6.22 -10.87
N LEU A 343 -21.26 5.46 -10.98
CA LEU A 343 -21.62 4.64 -12.14
C LEU A 343 -22.80 5.27 -12.87
N SER A 344 -23.14 4.75 -14.06
CA SER A 344 -24.27 5.26 -14.86
C SER A 344 -25.25 4.16 -15.25
N VAL A 345 -26.53 4.53 -15.34
CA VAL A 345 -27.61 3.63 -15.77
C VAL A 345 -28.24 4.11 -17.07
N ASN A 346 -28.49 3.20 -18.02
CA ASN A 346 -29.34 3.47 -19.18
C ASN A 346 -30.12 2.21 -19.57
N ASN A 347 -31.44 2.31 -19.74
CA ASN A 347 -32.29 1.21 -20.22
C ASN A 347 -32.07 -0.11 -19.45
N SER A 348 -32.11 -0.05 -18.12
CA SER A 348 -31.84 -1.18 -17.21
C SER A 348 -30.42 -1.76 -17.25
N ARG A 349 -29.46 -1.06 -17.89
CA ARG A 349 -28.03 -1.43 -17.92
C ARG A 349 -27.26 -0.55 -16.96
N ILE A 350 -26.46 -1.17 -16.09
CA ILE A 350 -25.52 -0.47 -15.22
C ILE A 350 -24.15 -0.57 -15.88
N PHE A 351 -23.60 0.56 -16.33
CA PHE A 351 -22.27 0.60 -16.94
C PHE A 351 -21.19 0.55 -15.87
N ILE A 352 -20.21 -0.32 -16.10
CA ILE A 352 -19.03 -0.49 -15.25
C ILE A 352 -17.78 -0.34 -16.12
N GLU A 353 -16.73 0.27 -15.57
CA GLU A 353 -15.44 0.43 -16.25
C GLU A 353 -14.53 -0.77 -15.98
N SER A 354 -14.64 -1.36 -14.79
CA SER A 354 -13.94 -2.59 -14.42
C SER A 354 -14.83 -3.53 -13.60
N PRO A 355 -14.53 -4.84 -13.55
CA PRO A 355 -15.29 -5.80 -12.72
C PRO A 355 -15.41 -5.41 -11.24
N GLU A 356 -14.43 -4.70 -10.70
CA GLU A 356 -14.42 -4.23 -9.31
C GLU A 356 -15.50 -3.19 -9.01
N ASP A 357 -16.04 -2.51 -10.02
CA ASP A 357 -17.06 -1.48 -9.83
C ASP A 357 -18.35 -2.03 -9.22
N ILE A 358 -18.61 -3.34 -9.33
CA ILE A 358 -19.76 -3.97 -8.65
C ILE A 358 -19.66 -3.86 -7.12
N LEU A 359 -18.44 -3.69 -6.57
CA LEU A 359 -18.22 -3.45 -5.14
C LEU A 359 -18.72 -2.07 -4.70
N ARG A 360 -18.95 -1.13 -5.62
CA ARG A 360 -19.53 0.18 -5.30
C ARG A 360 -21.05 0.14 -5.16
N ILE A 361 -21.67 -0.95 -5.63
CA ILE A 361 -23.12 -1.17 -5.66
C ILE A 361 -23.48 -2.50 -4.96
N THR A 362 -22.77 -2.85 -3.90
CA THR A 362 -22.99 -4.11 -3.15
C THR A 362 -24.43 -4.30 -2.69
N GLY A 363 -25.10 -3.23 -2.25
CA GLY A 363 -26.50 -3.27 -1.84
C GLY A 363 -27.40 -3.78 -2.97
N ILE A 364 -27.21 -3.27 -4.18
CA ILE A 364 -27.95 -3.67 -5.38
C ILE A 364 -27.70 -5.14 -5.75
N ILE A 365 -26.45 -5.61 -5.62
CA ILE A 365 -26.11 -7.02 -5.88
C ILE A 365 -26.73 -7.95 -4.82
N LEU A 366 -26.77 -7.52 -3.55
CA LEU A 366 -27.44 -8.26 -2.48
C LEU A 366 -28.96 -8.29 -2.68
N ASP A 367 -29.57 -7.20 -3.13
CA ASP A 367 -31.00 -7.16 -3.46
C ASP A 367 -31.33 -8.11 -4.62
N ALA A 368 -30.47 -8.15 -5.65
CA ALA A 368 -30.57 -9.11 -6.74
C ALA A 368 -30.44 -10.56 -6.23
N PHE A 369 -29.56 -10.80 -5.26
CA PHE A 369 -29.39 -12.11 -4.64
C PHE A 369 -30.61 -12.53 -3.82
N GLU A 370 -31.14 -11.65 -2.96
CA GLU A 370 -32.35 -11.92 -2.18
C GLU A 370 -33.58 -12.14 -3.08
N PHE A 371 -33.66 -11.43 -4.22
CA PHE A 371 -34.68 -11.65 -5.23
C PHE A 371 -34.62 -13.08 -5.79
N VAL A 372 -33.44 -13.62 -6.11
CA VAL A 372 -33.31 -14.97 -6.69
C VAL A 372 -33.47 -16.12 -5.67
N LYS A 373 -33.26 -15.85 -4.38
CA LYS A 373 -33.51 -16.82 -3.30
C LYS A 373 -34.99 -17.07 -3.07
N ASN A 374 -35.83 -16.05 -3.27
CA ASN A 374 -37.25 -16.13 -2.99
C ASN A 374 -38.00 -16.90 -4.09
N ASP A 375 -38.34 -18.16 -3.81
CA ASP A 375 -39.07 -19.05 -4.72
C ASP A 375 -40.39 -18.45 -5.24
N ASN A 376 -41.04 -17.57 -4.48
CA ASN A 376 -42.30 -16.95 -4.89
C ASN A 376 -42.14 -16.06 -6.13
N ASN A 377 -40.95 -15.51 -6.36
CA ASN A 377 -40.65 -14.68 -7.54
C ASN A 377 -40.64 -15.49 -8.84
N PHE A 378 -40.57 -16.82 -8.74
CA PHE A 378 -40.50 -17.74 -9.90
C PHE A 378 -41.68 -18.70 -9.99
N ARG A 379 -42.64 -18.63 -9.05
CA ARG A 379 -43.88 -19.39 -9.16
C ARG A 379 -44.69 -18.82 -10.31
N LYS A 380 -45.02 -19.66 -11.30
CA LYS A 380 -46.05 -19.32 -12.28
C LYS A 380 -47.32 -19.01 -11.50
N LYS A 381 -47.85 -17.78 -11.64
CA LYS A 381 -49.22 -17.50 -11.21
C LYS A 381 -50.09 -18.56 -11.89
N ALA A 382 -50.75 -19.41 -11.09
CA ALA A 382 -51.78 -20.30 -11.62
C ALA A 382 -52.79 -19.39 -12.33
N GLN A 383 -52.81 -19.50 -13.65
CA GLN A 383 -53.74 -18.80 -14.52
C GLN A 383 -54.74 -19.83 -15.04
#